data_AF-A0A9Q0IGL3-F1
#
_entry.id   AF-A0A9Q0IGL3-F1
#
_cell.length_a   1.000
_cell.length_b   1.000
_cell.length_c   1.000
_cell.angle_alpha   90.00
_cell.angle_beta   90.00
_cell.angle_gamma   90.00
#
_symmetry.space_group_name_H-M   'P 1'
#
loop_
_entity.id
_entity.type
_entity.pdbx_description
1 polymer ?
#
loop_
_entity_poly.entity_id
_entity_poly.type
_entity_poly.pdbx_seq_one_letter_code
_entity_poly.pdbx_strand_id
1 'polypeptide(L)'
;MAKKFQLVDTFEQRTPTTPPETNWKLCLVCQEETTESLVCPVLSKRRDPGSGYTTMAANLVKFDELGKLPRTVQLQRLDEGQGVEATMVAHQAKWHKTCMLQYNNTMLRRAEKRLIASSSAFGSTDNVPGKRARTHSSEATTSGTSCFFCGKSGTETLHEVATFQVDTRVRKCAAQVGDNELMARLSMGDMVALEAKYHSKCLLALYYRAKTTVEAEQKTDHEGVMSRIVLAELVLYIEETHLEEGTAPVFRLADLAKLYTTRMEQLGVALCKKVNSTRLTERLLAQLPGLRSQSKGRDVLLAFDEDIGEALGKACEQDCDTEADL
;
A
#
# COMPACT_ATOMS: atom_id res chain seq x y z
N MET A 1 -63.01 56.88 -22.17
CA MET A 1 -62.43 56.57 -23.49
C MET A 1 -61.30 55.55 -23.28
N ALA A 2 -61.48 54.36 -23.84
CA ALA A 2 -60.68 53.17 -23.56
C ALA A 2 -59.27 53.28 -24.18
N LYS A 3 -58.23 53.05 -23.38
CA LYS A 3 -56.86 52.87 -23.86
C LYS A 3 -56.71 51.45 -24.40
N LYS A 4 -56.61 51.32 -25.72
CA LYS A 4 -56.20 50.10 -26.42
C LYS A 4 -54.77 49.74 -26.01
N PHE A 5 -54.59 48.59 -25.37
CA PHE A 5 -53.27 47.97 -25.23
C PHE A 5 -53.06 47.07 -26.45
N GLN A 6 -52.01 47.38 -27.21
CA GLN A 6 -51.59 46.61 -28.37
C GLN A 6 -50.54 45.61 -27.86
N LEU A 7 -50.90 44.32 -27.83
CA LEU A 7 -49.94 43.23 -27.66
C LEU A 7 -49.08 43.21 -28.92
N VAL A 8 -47.79 43.54 -28.78
CA VAL A 8 -46.79 43.29 -29.82
C VAL A 8 -46.33 41.86 -29.62
N ASP A 9 -46.85 40.97 -30.46
CA ASP A 9 -46.41 39.59 -30.59
C ASP A 9 -45.08 39.62 -31.35
N THR A 10 -43.95 39.57 -30.64
CA THR A 10 -42.63 39.37 -31.24
C THR A 10 -42.50 37.91 -31.66
N PHE A 11 -43.16 37.57 -32.77
CA PHE A 11 -42.79 36.42 -33.58
C PHE A 11 -41.44 36.72 -34.23
N GLU A 12 -40.37 36.45 -33.50
CA GLU A 12 -39.07 36.22 -34.14
C GLU A 12 -39.25 35.03 -35.08
N GLN A 13 -39.03 35.30 -36.36
CA GLN A 13 -38.97 34.31 -37.42
C GLN A 13 -37.87 33.31 -37.07
N ARG A 14 -38.25 32.14 -36.53
CA ARG A 14 -37.39 30.96 -36.51
C ARG A 14 -37.15 30.54 -37.94
N THR A 15 -35.97 30.88 -38.44
CA THR A 15 -35.35 30.18 -39.56
C THR A 15 -35.33 28.68 -39.24
N PRO A 16 -35.67 27.79 -40.18
CA PRO A 16 -35.54 26.36 -39.98
C PRO A 16 -34.05 26.05 -39.92
N THR A 17 -33.51 25.91 -38.72
CA THR A 17 -32.13 25.48 -38.52
C THR A 17 -32.07 24.01 -38.91
N THR A 18 -31.63 23.75 -40.14
CA THR A 18 -31.22 22.41 -40.59
C THR A 18 -30.29 21.81 -39.53
N PRO A 19 -30.56 20.59 -39.04
CA PRO A 19 -29.71 19.95 -38.04
C PRO A 19 -28.28 19.77 -38.60
N PRO A 20 -27.23 19.97 -37.79
CA PRO A 20 -25.85 19.89 -38.27
C PRO A 20 -25.55 18.49 -38.80
N GLU A 21 -25.11 18.40 -40.06
CA GLU A 21 -24.70 17.13 -40.68
C GLU A 21 -23.46 16.55 -39.98
N THR A 22 -23.40 15.22 -39.85
CA THR A 22 -22.25 14.52 -39.23
C THR A 22 -21.11 14.45 -40.23
N ASN A 23 -19.93 14.97 -39.87
CA ASN A 23 -18.76 14.86 -40.74
C ASN A 23 -18.02 13.54 -40.48
N TRP A 24 -18.24 12.57 -41.34
CA TRP A 24 -17.65 11.22 -41.25
C TRP A 24 -16.14 11.17 -41.48
N LYS A 25 -15.51 12.27 -41.92
CA LYS A 25 -14.04 12.38 -42.02
C LYS A 25 -13.39 12.66 -40.66
N LEU A 26 -14.14 13.19 -39.71
CA LEU A 26 -13.68 13.52 -38.36
C LEU A 26 -14.03 12.39 -37.38
N CYS A 27 -13.58 12.52 -36.13
CA CYS A 27 -13.94 11.58 -35.08
C CYS A 27 -15.46 11.58 -34.85
N LEU A 28 -16.08 10.41 -34.97
CA LEU A 28 -17.52 10.21 -34.76
C LEU A 28 -18.02 10.74 -33.40
N VAL A 29 -17.18 10.65 -32.37
CA VAL A 29 -17.56 10.95 -30.98
C VAL A 29 -17.43 12.44 -30.66
N CYS A 30 -16.31 13.07 -31.01
CA CYS A 30 -16.04 14.47 -30.66
C CYS A 30 -16.26 15.46 -31.81
N GLN A 31 -16.31 15.01 -33.07
CA GLN A 31 -16.43 15.86 -34.27
C GLN A 31 -15.34 16.95 -34.38
N GLU A 32 -14.19 16.72 -33.76
CA GLU A 32 -13.05 17.64 -33.74
C GLU A 32 -11.82 17.01 -34.42
N GLU A 33 -11.00 17.86 -35.03
CA GLU A 33 -9.66 17.49 -35.51
C GLU A 33 -8.68 17.64 -34.35
N THR A 34 -8.04 16.54 -33.96
CA THR A 34 -7.06 16.53 -32.88
C THR A 34 -5.71 16.06 -33.40
N THR A 35 -4.66 16.23 -32.59
CA THR A 35 -3.32 15.68 -32.89
C THR A 35 -3.28 14.16 -32.81
N GLU A 36 -4.34 13.51 -32.32
CA GLU A 36 -4.45 12.06 -32.24
C GLU A 36 -4.90 11.47 -33.59
N SER A 37 -4.22 10.41 -34.02
CA SER A 37 -4.58 9.69 -35.25
C SER A 37 -5.94 9.00 -35.13
N LEU A 38 -6.80 9.22 -36.12
CA LEU A 38 -8.08 8.52 -36.23
C LEU A 38 -7.91 7.03 -36.53
N VAL A 39 -8.64 6.19 -35.79
CA VAL A 39 -8.70 4.74 -35.98
C VAL A 39 -9.95 4.39 -36.78
N CYS A 40 -9.78 3.58 -37.84
CA CYS A 40 -10.87 3.00 -38.62
C CYS A 40 -10.94 1.48 -38.37
N PRO A 41 -12.05 0.94 -37.83
CA PRO A 41 -12.22 -0.49 -37.61
C PRO A 41 -12.13 -1.38 -38.85
N VAL A 42 -12.44 -0.85 -40.04
CA VAL A 42 -12.30 -1.58 -41.32
C VAL A 42 -10.82 -1.85 -41.62
N LEU A 43 -9.94 -0.92 -41.26
CA LEU A 43 -8.49 -1.01 -41.49
C LEU A 43 -7.76 -1.76 -40.36
N SER A 44 -8.50 -2.41 -39.45
CA SER A 44 -7.92 -3.16 -38.35
C SER A 44 -7.29 -4.46 -38.85
N LYS A 45 -6.07 -4.77 -38.40
CA LYS A 45 -5.37 -6.04 -38.71
C LYS A 45 -5.96 -7.28 -38.00
N ARG A 46 -7.17 -7.18 -37.43
CA ARG A 46 -7.80 -8.25 -36.64
C ARG A 46 -8.55 -9.24 -37.53
N ARG A 47 -8.77 -10.46 -37.03
CA ARG A 47 -9.45 -11.57 -37.75
C ARG A 47 -10.83 -11.19 -38.30
N ASP A 48 -11.55 -10.30 -37.60
CA ASP A 48 -12.88 -9.82 -37.96
C ASP A 48 -12.87 -8.30 -38.18
N PRO A 49 -12.54 -7.82 -39.40
CA PRO A 49 -12.60 -6.41 -39.76
C PRO A 49 -14.01 -5.86 -39.53
N GLY A 50 -14.13 -4.69 -38.89
CA GLY A 50 -15.44 -4.07 -38.65
C GLY A 50 -16.17 -4.48 -37.36
N SER A 51 -15.71 -5.51 -36.62
CA SER A 51 -16.26 -5.90 -35.29
C SER A 51 -16.29 -4.74 -34.26
N GLY A 52 -15.44 -3.73 -34.46
CA GLY A 52 -15.42 -2.50 -33.68
C GLY A 52 -16.68 -1.64 -33.85
N TYR A 53 -17.36 -1.69 -35.00
CA TYR A 53 -18.61 -0.94 -35.21
C TYR A 53 -19.77 -1.55 -34.44
N THR A 54 -19.91 -2.88 -34.47
CA THR A 54 -20.93 -3.60 -33.69
C THR A 54 -20.84 -3.26 -32.20
N THR A 55 -19.62 -3.32 -31.65
CA THR A 55 -19.38 -3.02 -30.23
C THR A 55 -19.63 -1.55 -29.91
N MET A 56 -19.18 -0.64 -30.78
CA MET A 56 -19.34 0.79 -30.57
C MET A 56 -20.81 1.21 -30.67
N ALA A 57 -21.52 0.79 -31.71
CA ALA A 57 -22.94 1.10 -31.91
C ALA A 57 -23.79 0.58 -30.73
N ALA A 58 -23.58 -0.67 -30.31
CA ALA A 58 -24.29 -1.24 -29.16
C ALA A 58 -24.01 -0.48 -27.86
N ASN A 59 -22.77 -0.02 -27.64
CA ASN A 59 -22.44 0.75 -26.44
C ASN A 59 -23.06 2.14 -26.48
N LEU A 60 -23.01 2.85 -27.62
CA LEU A 60 -23.57 4.20 -27.73
C LEU A 60 -25.08 4.19 -27.45
N VAL A 61 -25.83 3.20 -27.94
CA VAL A 61 -27.26 3.00 -27.61
C VAL A 61 -27.45 2.89 -26.09
N LYS A 62 -26.68 2.03 -25.42
CA LYS A 62 -26.81 1.87 -23.97
C LYS A 62 -26.36 3.09 -23.17
N PHE A 63 -25.38 3.86 -23.65
CA PHE A 63 -25.00 5.12 -23.02
C PHE A 63 -26.08 6.21 -23.18
N ASP A 64 -26.88 6.17 -24.25
CA ASP A 64 -28.03 7.05 -24.45
C ASP A 64 -29.15 6.72 -23.47
N GLU A 65 -29.47 5.43 -23.32
CA GLU A 65 -30.43 4.94 -22.32
C GLU A 65 -30.06 5.38 -20.90
N LEU A 66 -28.75 5.45 -20.59
CA LEU A 66 -28.23 5.93 -19.31
C LEU A 66 -28.19 7.48 -19.19
N GLY A 67 -28.53 8.22 -20.25
CA GLY A 67 -28.44 9.68 -20.31
C GLY A 67 -27.00 10.20 -20.18
N LYS A 68 -26.01 9.41 -20.60
CA LYS A 68 -24.57 9.69 -20.45
C LYS A 68 -23.85 9.93 -21.77
N LEU A 69 -24.57 10.03 -22.89
CA LEU A 69 -23.97 10.46 -24.15
C LEU A 69 -23.63 11.95 -24.13
N PRO A 70 -22.47 12.34 -24.71
CA PRO A 70 -22.18 13.74 -24.98
C PRO A 70 -23.20 14.34 -25.92
N ARG A 71 -23.47 15.63 -25.78
CA ARG A 71 -24.33 16.38 -26.72
C ARG A 71 -23.82 16.35 -28.17
N THR A 72 -22.54 16.05 -28.37
CA THR A 72 -21.89 15.89 -29.68
C THR A 72 -22.29 14.60 -30.39
N VAL A 73 -22.66 13.55 -29.65
CA VAL A 73 -23.12 12.27 -30.18
C VAL A 73 -24.63 12.17 -30.01
N GLN A 74 -25.37 12.39 -31.09
CA GLN A 74 -26.82 12.22 -31.10
C GLN A 74 -27.14 11.00 -31.95
N LEU A 75 -27.67 9.94 -31.35
CA LEU A 75 -27.97 8.69 -32.07
C LEU A 75 -28.94 8.90 -33.23
N GLN A 76 -29.88 9.84 -33.09
CA GLN A 76 -30.82 10.25 -34.14
C GLN A 76 -30.11 10.79 -35.40
N ARG A 77 -28.87 11.29 -35.29
CA ARG A 77 -28.04 11.74 -36.41
C ARG A 77 -27.18 10.63 -37.02
N LEU A 78 -27.06 9.49 -36.33
CA LEU A 78 -26.18 8.38 -36.71
C LEU A 78 -26.95 7.16 -37.24
N ASP A 79 -28.28 7.20 -37.22
CA ASP A 79 -29.16 6.18 -37.79
C ASP A 79 -29.87 6.73 -39.04
N GLU A 80 -29.46 6.26 -40.22
CA GLU A 80 -30.09 6.60 -41.49
C GLU A 80 -31.31 5.70 -41.82
N GLY A 81 -31.86 5.00 -40.81
CA GLY A 81 -33.04 4.13 -40.93
C GLY A 81 -32.73 2.64 -41.07
N GLN A 82 -31.45 2.26 -41.02
CA GLN A 82 -30.97 0.87 -41.06
C GLN A 82 -30.23 0.45 -39.78
N GLY A 83 -30.18 1.33 -38.77
CA GLY A 83 -29.45 1.14 -37.52
C GLY A 83 -28.08 1.82 -37.54
N VAL A 84 -27.67 2.30 -36.36
CA VAL A 84 -26.41 3.04 -36.14
C VAL A 84 -25.18 2.27 -36.62
N GLU A 85 -25.16 0.95 -36.46
CA GLU A 85 -24.06 0.11 -36.94
C GLU A 85 -23.93 0.13 -38.46
N ALA A 86 -25.04 -0.07 -39.19
CA ALA A 86 -25.06 -0.13 -40.64
C ALA A 86 -24.58 1.20 -41.25
N THR A 87 -25.02 2.33 -40.67
CA THR A 87 -24.59 3.67 -41.08
C THR A 87 -23.09 3.89 -40.78
N MET A 88 -22.59 3.46 -39.62
CA MET A 88 -21.16 3.57 -39.29
C MET A 88 -20.26 2.75 -40.23
N VAL A 89 -20.73 1.58 -40.66
CA VAL A 89 -20.03 0.73 -41.64
C VAL A 89 -20.05 1.38 -43.02
N ALA A 90 -21.20 1.85 -43.49
CA ALA A 90 -21.37 2.47 -44.81
C ALA A 90 -20.45 3.69 -44.99
N HIS A 91 -20.35 4.53 -43.95
CA HIS A 91 -19.53 5.75 -43.96
C HIS A 91 -18.09 5.55 -43.47
N GLN A 92 -17.69 4.32 -43.15
CA GLN A 92 -16.36 3.98 -42.62
C GLN A 92 -15.94 4.88 -41.45
N ALA A 93 -16.84 5.02 -40.48
CA ALA A 93 -16.70 5.98 -39.40
C ALA A 93 -15.38 5.80 -38.63
N LYS A 94 -14.73 6.93 -38.32
CA LYS A 94 -13.44 6.94 -37.64
C LYS A 94 -13.57 7.56 -36.26
N TRP A 95 -12.67 7.19 -35.36
CA TRP A 95 -12.62 7.80 -34.03
C TRP A 95 -11.23 7.80 -33.44
N HIS A 96 -10.97 8.72 -32.52
CA HIS A 96 -9.78 8.69 -31.68
C HIS A 96 -9.81 7.46 -30.76
N LYS A 97 -8.64 6.92 -30.42
CA LYS A 97 -8.53 5.81 -29.46
C LYS A 97 -8.99 6.26 -28.08
N THR A 98 -8.70 7.49 -27.70
CA THR A 98 -9.17 8.11 -26.45
C THR A 98 -10.70 8.20 -26.39
N CYS A 99 -11.33 8.72 -27.46
CA CYS A 99 -12.79 8.78 -27.58
C CYS A 99 -13.43 7.38 -27.51
N MET A 100 -12.83 6.39 -28.18
CA MET A 100 -13.30 5.00 -28.14
C MET A 100 -13.27 4.41 -26.73
N LEU A 101 -12.23 4.71 -25.96
CA LEU A 101 -12.06 4.18 -24.60
C LEU A 101 -13.11 4.72 -23.62
N GLN A 102 -13.70 5.88 -23.89
CA GLN A 102 -14.79 6.45 -23.08
C GLN A 102 -16.09 5.64 -23.22
N TYR A 103 -16.35 5.07 -24.40
CA TYR A 103 -17.59 4.33 -24.72
C TYR A 103 -17.36 2.83 -24.90
N ASN A 104 -16.38 2.27 -24.18
CA ASN A 104 -16.13 0.83 -24.19
C ASN A 104 -16.99 0.08 -23.15
N ASN A 105 -17.00 -1.26 -23.25
CA ASN A 105 -17.78 -2.13 -22.37
C ASN A 105 -17.45 -1.94 -20.88
N THR A 106 -16.19 -1.62 -20.54
CA THR A 106 -15.76 -1.40 -19.15
C THR A 106 -16.36 -0.12 -18.59
N MET A 107 -16.41 0.96 -19.38
CA MET A 107 -17.04 2.22 -18.98
C MET A 107 -18.54 2.09 -18.91
N LEU A 108 -19.15 1.30 -19.80
CA LEU A 108 -20.57 1.01 -19.77
C LEU A 108 -20.98 0.32 -18.46
N ARG A 109 -20.30 -0.77 -18.09
CA ARG A 109 -20.53 -1.49 -16.81
C ARG A 109 -20.36 -0.59 -15.59
N ARG A 110 -19.42 0.36 -15.63
CA ARG A 110 -19.22 1.36 -14.57
C ARG A 110 -20.35 2.40 -14.51
N ALA A 111 -20.90 2.79 -15.67
CA ALA A 111 -22.05 3.69 -15.72
C ALA A 111 -23.31 3.01 -15.17
N GLU A 112 -23.59 1.77 -15.57
CA GLU A 112 -24.69 0.95 -15.05
C GLU A 112 -24.62 0.79 -13.52
N LYS A 113 -23.44 0.45 -12.97
CA LYS A 113 -23.25 0.30 -11.52
C LYS A 113 -23.50 1.60 -10.73
N ARG A 114 -23.14 2.76 -11.31
CA ARG A 114 -23.41 4.07 -10.69
C ARG A 114 -24.89 4.41 -10.68
N LEU A 115 -25.62 4.04 -11.73
CA LEU A 115 -27.08 4.23 -11.81
C LEU A 115 -27.80 3.37 -10.75
N ILE A 116 -27.39 2.11 -10.60
CA ILE A 116 -27.93 1.22 -9.56
C ILE A 116 -27.68 1.79 -8.17
N ALA A 117 -26.44 2.23 -7.87
CA ALA A 117 -26.09 2.79 -6.57
C ALA A 117 -26.84 4.10 -6.22
N SER A 118 -27.12 4.92 -7.24
CA SER A 118 -27.90 6.16 -7.05
C SER A 118 -29.40 5.89 -6.92
N SER A 119 -29.93 4.86 -7.58
CA SER A 119 -31.32 4.43 -7.40
C SER A 119 -31.59 3.79 -6.02
N SER A 120 -30.59 3.18 -5.39
CA SER A 120 -30.71 2.59 -4.05
C SER A 120 -30.59 3.58 -2.88
N ALA A 121 -30.28 4.85 -3.14
CA ALA A 121 -30.07 5.87 -2.10
C ALA A 121 -31.31 6.76 -1.81
N PHE A 122 -32.43 6.55 -2.52
CA PHE A 122 -33.68 7.29 -2.31
C PHE A 122 -34.50 6.63 -1.19
N GLY A 123 -34.00 6.71 0.05
CA GLY A 123 -34.64 6.05 1.19
C GLY A 123 -34.03 6.42 2.53
N SER A 124 -33.68 7.69 2.75
CA SER A 124 -33.53 8.27 4.10
C SER A 124 -33.43 9.79 3.99
N THR A 125 -34.55 10.44 4.27
CA THR A 125 -34.57 11.84 4.69
C THR A 125 -34.13 11.89 6.14
N ASP A 126 -32.97 12.48 6.43
CA ASP A 126 -32.84 13.27 7.65
C ASP A 126 -31.79 14.35 7.48
N ASN A 127 -32.23 15.55 7.82
CA ASN A 127 -31.49 16.79 7.82
C ASN A 127 -30.94 17.02 9.24
N VAL A 128 -30.07 18.04 9.40
CA VAL A 128 -29.61 18.66 10.67
C VAL A 128 -28.31 18.07 11.29
N PRO A 129 -27.39 18.89 11.84
CA PRO A 129 -26.81 20.15 11.37
C PRO A 129 -25.26 20.18 11.48
N GLY A 130 -24.62 21.09 10.74
CA GLY A 130 -23.16 21.30 10.83
C GLY A 130 -22.68 21.75 12.22
N LYS A 131 -21.45 21.33 12.58
CA LYS A 131 -20.56 22.06 13.50
C LYS A 131 -19.07 21.67 13.28
N ARG A 132 -18.37 22.64 12.70
CA ARG A 132 -16.99 23.10 12.97
C ARG A 132 -15.81 22.21 12.54
N ALA A 133 -15.32 22.51 11.33
CA ALA A 133 -13.96 22.24 10.92
C ALA A 133 -12.99 23.06 11.81
N ARG A 134 -11.96 22.39 12.35
CA ARG A 134 -10.78 23.03 12.92
C ARG A 134 -9.94 23.56 11.77
N THR A 135 -9.89 24.88 11.64
CA THR A 135 -9.05 25.60 10.70
C THR A 135 -7.58 25.38 11.07
N HIS A 136 -6.86 24.59 10.28
CA HIS A 136 -5.44 24.82 10.08
C HIS A 136 -5.29 25.58 8.76
N SER A 137 -4.73 26.78 8.89
CA SER A 137 -4.34 27.63 7.79
C SER A 137 -3.29 26.93 6.93
N SER A 138 -3.71 26.47 5.76
CA SER A 138 -2.92 26.53 4.54
C SER A 138 -3.91 26.57 3.39
N GLU A 139 -4.21 27.79 2.94
CA GLU A 139 -4.53 28.10 1.55
C GLU A 139 -5.25 26.99 0.76
N ALA A 140 -6.58 27.07 0.74
CA ALA A 140 -7.38 26.52 -0.33
C ALA A 140 -7.06 27.30 -1.62
N THR A 141 -5.95 26.93 -2.26
CA THR A 141 -5.54 27.44 -3.56
C THR A 141 -5.83 26.35 -4.57
N THR A 142 -6.91 26.55 -5.34
CA THR A 142 -7.03 26.20 -6.76
C THR A 142 -6.02 25.20 -7.32
N SER A 143 -6.47 24.01 -7.71
CA SER A 143 -6.00 23.26 -8.88
C SER A 143 -4.50 23.37 -9.24
N GLY A 144 -3.61 23.17 -8.27
CA GLY A 144 -2.17 23.08 -8.47
C GLY A 144 -1.72 21.67 -8.16
N THR A 145 -1.24 20.95 -9.18
CA THR A 145 -0.72 19.58 -9.06
C THR A 145 0.48 19.54 -8.10
N SER A 146 0.25 19.21 -6.83
CA SER A 146 1.29 18.98 -5.82
C SER A 146 1.49 17.48 -5.60
N CYS A 147 2.69 17.09 -5.17
CA CYS A 147 2.97 15.69 -4.86
C CYS A 147 2.34 15.26 -3.54
N PHE A 148 1.53 14.21 -3.56
CA PHE A 148 0.84 13.62 -2.42
C PHE A 148 1.77 13.21 -1.27
N PHE A 149 3.00 12.80 -1.57
CA PHE A 149 3.97 12.39 -0.55
C PHE A 149 4.69 13.59 0.09
N CYS A 150 5.30 14.47 -0.70
CA CYS A 150 6.14 15.54 -0.17
C CYS A 150 5.43 16.90 -0.04
N GLY A 151 4.19 17.04 -0.53
CA GLY A 151 3.42 18.28 -0.50
C GLY A 151 3.95 19.39 -1.41
N LYS A 152 5.04 19.16 -2.14
CA LYS A 152 5.69 20.18 -2.99
C LYS A 152 4.98 20.25 -4.34
N SER A 153 4.68 21.47 -4.77
CA SER A 153 4.31 21.83 -6.14
C SER A 153 5.56 22.28 -6.88
N GLY A 154 5.82 21.75 -8.07
CA GLY A 154 7.06 22.05 -8.83
C GLY A 154 6.97 21.70 -10.31
N THR A 155 8.08 21.89 -11.02
CA THR A 155 8.22 21.56 -12.46
C THR A 155 8.47 20.06 -12.71
N GLU A 156 8.70 19.27 -11.66
CA GLU A 156 8.91 17.83 -11.79
C GLU A 156 7.64 17.12 -12.27
N THR A 157 7.83 16.11 -13.13
CA THR A 157 6.72 15.33 -13.69
C THR A 157 6.01 14.56 -12.59
N LEU A 158 4.71 14.81 -12.48
CA LEU A 158 3.83 14.14 -11.55
C LEU A 158 3.07 13.01 -12.24
N HIS A 159 3.04 11.86 -11.60
CA HIS A 159 2.26 10.70 -12.01
C HIS A 159 0.95 10.67 -11.23
N GLU A 160 -0.14 10.38 -11.93
CA GLU A 160 -1.45 10.23 -11.30
C GLU A 160 -1.69 8.79 -10.86
N VAL A 161 -2.26 8.61 -9.68
CA VAL A 161 -2.59 7.27 -9.18
C VAL A 161 -3.82 6.74 -9.92
N ALA A 162 -3.59 5.79 -10.82
CA ALA A 162 -4.66 5.19 -11.62
C ALA A 162 -5.15 3.82 -11.10
N THR A 163 -4.54 3.27 -10.04
CA THR A 163 -4.90 1.92 -9.55
C THR A 163 -4.96 1.82 -8.03
N PHE A 164 -5.96 1.08 -7.54
CA PHE A 164 -6.09 0.72 -6.12
C PHE A 164 -4.91 -0.09 -5.58
N GLN A 165 -4.16 -0.79 -6.45
CA GLN A 165 -2.97 -1.53 -6.03
C GLN A 165 -1.86 -0.61 -5.52
N VAL A 166 -1.70 0.57 -6.12
CA VAL A 166 -0.74 1.57 -5.63
C VAL A 166 -1.17 2.09 -4.27
N ASP A 167 -2.44 2.44 -4.08
CA ASP A 167 -2.99 2.87 -2.79
C ASP A 167 -2.79 1.80 -1.70
N THR A 168 -3.14 0.55 -1.99
CA THR A 168 -3.00 -0.58 -1.04
C THR A 168 -1.55 -0.75 -0.59
N ARG A 169 -0.61 -0.70 -1.54
CA ARG A 169 0.84 -0.82 -1.25
C ARG A 169 1.34 0.38 -0.44
N VAL A 170 0.93 1.59 -0.81
CA VAL A 170 1.30 2.82 -0.11
C VAL A 170 0.80 2.80 1.34
N ARG A 171 -0.45 2.39 1.60
CA ARG A 171 -0.97 2.22 2.97
C ARG A 171 -0.15 1.23 3.78
N LYS A 172 0.17 0.08 3.19
CA LYS A 172 1.01 -0.94 3.84
C LYS A 172 2.38 -0.36 4.20
N CYS A 173 3.05 0.30 3.25
CA CYS A 173 4.35 0.90 3.49
C CYS A 173 4.31 2.06 4.50
N ALA A 174 3.27 2.89 4.46
CA ALA A 174 3.09 3.98 5.41
C ALA A 174 2.92 3.46 6.86
N ALA A 175 2.15 2.39 7.04
CA ALA A 175 2.02 1.70 8.33
C ALA A 175 3.34 1.08 8.79
N GLN A 176 4.07 0.39 7.90
CA GLN A 176 5.37 -0.24 8.20
C GLN A 176 6.45 0.75 8.60
N VAL A 177 6.43 1.96 8.04
CA VAL A 177 7.44 3.00 8.32
C VAL A 177 6.99 3.92 9.46
N GLY A 178 5.74 3.83 9.91
CA GLY A 178 5.16 4.72 10.93
C GLY A 178 5.01 6.17 10.43
N ASP A 179 4.77 6.37 9.14
CA ASP A 179 4.64 7.70 8.55
C ASP A 179 3.23 8.28 8.82
N ASN A 180 3.06 8.84 10.03
CA ASN A 180 1.77 9.31 10.54
C ASN A 180 1.14 10.40 9.67
N GLU A 181 1.96 11.26 9.06
CA GLU A 181 1.49 12.32 8.17
C GLU A 181 0.90 11.74 6.88
N LEU A 182 1.60 10.79 6.27
CA LEU A 182 1.09 10.08 5.09
C LEU A 182 -0.18 9.28 5.43
N MET A 183 -0.24 8.64 6.60
CA MET A 183 -1.43 7.93 7.07
C MET A 183 -2.62 8.87 7.28
N ALA A 184 -2.40 10.08 7.81
CA ALA A 184 -3.45 11.08 7.96
C ALA A 184 -4.04 11.49 6.60
N ARG A 185 -3.20 11.72 5.58
CA ARG A 185 -3.66 12.02 4.22
C ARG A 185 -4.45 10.86 3.61
N LEU A 186 -3.98 9.63 3.80
CA LEU A 186 -4.66 8.41 3.35
C LEU A 186 -5.99 8.16 4.08
N SER A 187 -6.20 8.73 5.27
CA SER A 187 -7.48 8.61 5.98
C SER A 187 -8.62 9.41 5.33
N MET A 188 -8.28 10.42 4.52
CA MET A 188 -9.26 11.26 3.83
C MET A 188 -9.98 10.54 2.68
N GLY A 189 -9.39 9.48 2.14
CA GLY A 189 -9.91 8.74 1.00
C GLY A 189 -8.83 7.88 0.35
N ASP A 190 -9.20 7.04 -0.60
CA ASP A 190 -8.22 6.33 -1.41
C ASP A 190 -7.51 7.27 -2.38
N MET A 191 -6.24 6.98 -2.68
CA MET A 191 -5.41 7.84 -3.53
C MET A 191 -6.01 8.05 -4.94
N VAL A 192 -6.86 7.15 -5.43
CA VAL A 192 -7.54 7.32 -6.73
C VAL A 192 -8.68 8.33 -6.59
N ALA A 193 -9.51 8.20 -5.56
CA ALA A 193 -10.60 9.13 -5.26
C ALA A 193 -10.10 10.54 -4.92
N LEU A 194 -8.91 10.65 -4.31
CA LEU A 194 -8.25 11.92 -4.04
C LEU A 194 -7.53 12.51 -5.27
N GLU A 195 -7.63 11.86 -6.43
CA GLU A 195 -6.91 12.22 -7.67
C GLU A 195 -5.41 12.48 -7.40
N ALA A 196 -4.83 11.66 -6.52
CA ALA A 196 -3.51 11.90 -5.97
C ALA A 196 -2.45 11.84 -7.07
N LYS A 197 -1.55 12.82 -7.04
CA LYS A 197 -0.42 12.92 -7.94
C LYS A 197 0.89 12.78 -7.17
N TYR A 198 1.91 12.17 -7.75
CA TYR A 198 3.15 11.89 -7.03
C TYR A 198 4.39 11.94 -7.92
N HIS A 199 5.53 12.28 -7.32
CA HIS A 199 6.82 12.07 -7.94
C HIS A 199 7.20 10.60 -7.85
N SER A 200 7.67 10.01 -8.96
CA SER A 200 8.16 8.62 -8.98
C SER A 200 9.25 8.37 -7.94
N LYS A 201 10.14 9.36 -7.71
CA LYS A 201 11.20 9.30 -6.68
C LYS A 201 10.63 9.21 -5.26
N CYS A 202 9.55 9.94 -4.96
CA CYS A 202 8.93 9.92 -3.64
C CYS A 202 8.28 8.57 -3.34
N LEU A 203 7.60 7.97 -4.33
CA LEU A 203 7.02 6.64 -4.19
C LEU A 203 8.12 5.58 -3.97
N LEU A 204 9.19 5.63 -4.77
CA LEU A 204 10.35 4.75 -4.60
C LEU A 204 10.98 4.92 -3.22
N ALA A 205 11.18 6.15 -2.75
CA ALA A 205 11.75 6.41 -1.43
C ALA A 205 10.91 5.80 -0.30
N LEU A 206 9.57 5.88 -0.39
CA LEU A 206 8.67 5.22 0.57
C LEU A 206 8.86 3.70 0.55
N TYR A 207 8.89 3.09 -0.64
CA TYR A 207 9.08 1.65 -0.78
C TYR A 207 10.43 1.18 -0.26
N TYR A 208 11.50 1.92 -0.52
CA TYR A 208 12.83 1.60 0.02
C TYR A 208 12.86 1.69 1.54
N ARG A 209 12.30 2.76 2.12
CA ARG A 209 12.18 2.91 3.58
C ARG A 209 11.43 1.73 4.19
N ALA A 210 10.28 1.36 3.63
CA ALA A 210 9.47 0.24 4.12
C ALA A 210 10.18 -1.11 3.99
N LYS A 211 10.93 -1.32 2.91
CA LYS A 211 11.75 -2.53 2.75
C LYS A 211 12.82 -2.62 3.84
N THR A 212 13.54 -1.52 4.09
CA THR A 212 14.60 -1.48 5.10
C THR A 212 14.08 -1.66 6.53
N THR A 213 12.88 -1.17 6.85
CA THR A 213 12.28 -1.39 8.18
C THR A 213 11.90 -2.85 8.38
N VAL A 214 11.30 -3.50 7.37
CA VAL A 214 10.96 -4.93 7.43
C VAL A 214 12.21 -5.80 7.60
N GLU A 215 13.28 -5.51 6.86
CA GLU A 215 14.55 -6.25 6.99
C GLU A 215 15.15 -6.08 8.39
N ALA A 216 15.06 -4.89 8.97
CA ALA A 216 15.52 -4.63 10.33
C ALA A 216 14.67 -5.37 11.38
N GLU A 217 13.34 -5.32 11.27
CA GLU A 217 12.40 -6.01 12.17
C GLU A 217 12.61 -7.53 12.12
N GLN A 218 12.71 -8.11 10.92
CA GLN A 218 12.98 -9.54 10.75
C GLN A 218 14.32 -9.96 11.35
N LYS A 219 15.36 -9.13 11.19
CA LYS A 219 16.67 -9.38 11.80
C LYS A 219 16.58 -9.36 13.33
N THR A 220 15.86 -8.38 13.90
CA THR A 220 15.68 -8.30 15.35
C THR A 220 14.85 -9.44 15.92
N ASP A 221 13.81 -9.88 15.20
CA ASP A 221 12.99 -11.02 15.59
C ASP A 221 13.79 -12.32 15.54
N HIS A 222 14.52 -12.56 14.45
CA HIS A 222 15.42 -13.70 14.31
C HIS A 222 16.48 -13.74 15.44
N GLU A 223 17.14 -12.62 15.73
CA GLU A 223 18.09 -12.50 16.85
C GLU A 223 17.43 -12.83 18.20
N GLY A 224 16.20 -12.35 18.43
CA GLY A 224 15.42 -12.64 19.63
C GLY A 224 15.06 -14.12 19.78
N VAL A 225 14.68 -14.78 18.70
CA VAL A 225 14.37 -16.23 18.69
C VAL A 225 15.63 -17.04 18.96
N MET A 226 16.73 -16.77 18.25
CA MET A 226 18.00 -17.47 18.47
C MET A 226 18.51 -17.26 19.91
N SER A 227 18.40 -16.05 20.47
CA SER A 227 18.77 -15.77 21.87
C SER A 227 18.03 -16.61 22.90
N ARG A 228 16.78 -17.01 22.62
CA ARG A 228 16.01 -17.89 23.52
C ARG A 228 16.44 -19.34 23.38
N ILE A 229 16.69 -19.80 22.15
CA ILE A 229 17.18 -21.16 21.87
C ILE A 229 18.54 -21.38 22.54
N VAL A 230 19.50 -20.47 22.32
CA VAL A 230 20.84 -20.58 22.92
C VAL A 230 20.79 -20.52 24.44
N LEU A 231 19.89 -19.71 25.03
CA LEU A 231 19.72 -19.71 26.48
C LEU A 231 19.24 -21.08 26.97
N ALA A 232 18.25 -21.68 26.30
CA ALA A 232 17.73 -23.00 26.68
C ALA A 232 18.82 -24.08 26.56
N GLU A 233 19.64 -24.05 25.51
CA GLU A 233 20.79 -24.95 25.37
C GLU A 233 21.82 -24.75 26.51
N LEU A 234 22.08 -23.51 26.92
CA LEU A 234 22.96 -23.23 28.06
C LEU A 234 22.40 -23.77 29.38
N VAL A 235 21.08 -23.63 29.60
CA VAL A 235 20.39 -24.16 30.78
C VAL A 235 20.52 -25.68 30.80
N LEU A 236 20.23 -26.35 29.68
CA LEU A 236 20.39 -27.81 29.55
C LEU A 236 21.83 -28.25 29.82
N TYR A 237 22.83 -27.56 29.27
CA TYR A 237 24.23 -27.86 29.55
C TYR A 237 24.57 -27.80 31.05
N ILE A 238 24.05 -26.79 31.76
CA ILE A 238 24.28 -26.65 33.22
C ILE A 238 23.55 -27.77 33.99
N GLU A 239 22.32 -28.12 33.61
CA GLU A 239 21.57 -29.21 34.26
C GLU A 239 22.23 -30.57 34.00
N GLU A 240 22.65 -30.86 32.77
CA GLU A 240 23.32 -32.11 32.42
C GLU A 240 24.63 -32.28 33.19
N THR A 241 25.44 -31.22 33.26
CA THR A 241 26.70 -31.25 34.02
C THR A 241 26.48 -31.31 35.54
N HIS A 242 25.39 -30.76 36.06
CA HIS A 242 25.00 -30.91 37.47
C HIS A 242 24.57 -32.34 37.82
N LEU A 243 23.93 -33.05 36.88
CA LEU A 243 23.48 -34.43 37.09
C LEU A 243 24.61 -35.47 36.97
N GLU A 244 25.81 -35.09 36.53
CA GLU A 244 26.96 -35.99 36.46
C GLU A 244 27.46 -36.33 37.87
N GLU A 245 27.18 -37.57 38.32
CA GLU A 245 27.51 -38.07 39.66
C GLU A 245 28.99 -37.86 40.02
N GLY A 246 29.23 -37.26 41.19
CA GLY A 246 30.58 -37.03 41.73
C GLY A 246 31.28 -35.79 41.18
N THR A 247 30.61 -34.99 40.36
CA THR A 247 31.07 -33.65 39.99
C THR A 247 30.28 -32.64 40.82
N ALA A 248 30.98 -31.69 41.45
CA ALA A 248 30.37 -30.54 42.12
C ALA A 248 30.70 -29.32 41.25
N PRO A 249 30.01 -29.16 40.10
CA PRO A 249 30.49 -28.30 39.04
C PRO A 249 30.37 -26.82 39.44
N VAL A 250 31.48 -26.09 39.26
CA VAL A 250 31.52 -24.64 39.41
C VAL A 250 31.70 -24.00 38.05
N PHE A 251 30.70 -23.23 37.61
CA PHE A 251 30.69 -22.60 36.29
C PHE A 251 31.25 -21.18 36.37
N ARG A 252 32.18 -20.83 35.47
CA ARG A 252 32.61 -19.44 35.30
C ARG A 252 31.66 -18.73 34.35
N LEU A 253 31.10 -17.60 34.77
CA LEU A 253 30.22 -16.79 33.93
C LEU A 253 30.89 -16.36 32.62
N ALA A 254 32.20 -16.11 32.66
CA ALA A 254 32.97 -15.76 31.46
C ALA A 254 32.94 -16.87 30.41
N ASP A 255 32.95 -18.14 30.82
CA ASP A 255 32.95 -19.29 29.91
C ASP A 255 31.54 -19.58 29.39
N LEU A 256 30.51 -19.47 30.25
CA LEU A 256 29.12 -19.50 29.82
C LEU A 256 28.80 -18.38 28.81
N ALA A 257 29.33 -17.17 29.03
CA ALA A 257 29.16 -16.07 28.09
C ALA A 257 29.86 -16.33 26.74
N LYS A 258 31.02 -17.00 26.74
CA LYS A 258 31.69 -17.44 25.51
C LYS A 258 30.86 -18.50 24.79
N LEU A 259 30.41 -19.54 25.48
CA LEU A 259 29.54 -20.59 24.92
C LEU A 259 28.30 -19.99 24.27
N TYR A 260 27.63 -19.08 24.98
CA TYR A 260 26.47 -18.36 24.47
C TYR A 260 26.81 -17.56 23.20
N THR A 261 27.93 -16.84 23.19
CA THR A 261 28.36 -16.01 22.05
C THR A 261 28.69 -16.89 20.83
N THR A 262 29.50 -17.93 21.02
CA THR A 262 29.87 -18.88 19.96
C THR A 262 28.65 -19.55 19.37
N ARG A 263 27.67 -19.93 20.20
CA ARG A 263 26.46 -20.58 19.70
C ARG A 263 25.55 -19.63 18.94
N MET A 264 25.44 -18.37 19.37
CA MET A 264 24.73 -17.33 18.61
C MET A 264 25.36 -17.10 17.21
N GLU A 265 26.69 -17.08 17.13
CA GLU A 265 27.42 -16.95 15.86
C GLU A 265 27.19 -18.17 14.94
N GLN A 266 27.19 -19.38 15.48
CA GLN A 266 26.87 -20.62 14.74
C GLN A 266 25.46 -20.60 14.15
N LEU A 267 24.50 -19.95 14.82
CA LEU A 267 23.13 -19.77 14.36
C LEU A 267 22.98 -18.55 13.41
N GLY A 268 24.08 -17.98 12.93
CA GLY A 268 24.09 -16.90 11.94
C GLY A 268 23.83 -15.51 12.51
N VAL A 269 23.89 -15.34 13.83
CA VAL A 269 23.73 -14.03 14.49
C VAL A 269 25.10 -13.49 14.89
N ALA A 270 25.59 -12.50 14.14
CA ALA A 270 26.83 -11.80 14.48
C ALA A 270 26.59 -10.81 15.62
N LEU A 271 27.12 -11.10 16.81
CA LEU A 271 27.05 -10.22 17.97
C LEU A 271 28.16 -9.17 17.91
N CYS A 272 27.83 -7.95 17.47
CA CYS A 272 28.81 -6.84 17.43
C CYS A 272 29.16 -6.27 18.82
N LYS A 273 28.44 -6.68 19.87
CA LYS A 273 28.64 -6.21 21.25
C LYS A 273 28.90 -7.39 22.16
N LYS A 274 29.79 -7.20 23.14
CA LYS A 274 30.02 -8.16 24.21
C LYS A 274 28.71 -8.45 24.94
N VAL A 275 28.42 -9.72 25.20
CA VAL A 275 27.24 -10.15 25.96
C VAL A 275 27.23 -9.47 27.33
N ASN A 276 26.07 -8.93 27.71
CA ASN A 276 25.90 -8.35 29.04
C ASN A 276 25.87 -9.48 30.08
N SER A 277 26.99 -9.65 30.77
CA SER A 277 27.20 -10.72 31.75
C SER A 277 26.19 -10.67 32.89
N THR A 278 25.85 -9.48 33.41
CA THR A 278 24.83 -9.32 34.47
C THR A 278 23.47 -9.84 34.02
N ARG A 279 23.04 -9.43 32.82
CA ARG A 279 21.75 -9.88 32.25
C ARG A 279 21.74 -11.38 31.95
N LEU A 280 22.87 -11.95 31.53
CA LEU A 280 22.99 -13.38 31.32
C LEU A 280 22.86 -14.13 32.66
N THR A 281 23.56 -13.70 33.71
CA THR A 281 23.44 -14.26 35.06
C THR A 281 22.00 -14.22 35.56
N GLU A 282 21.34 -13.05 35.50
CA GLU A 282 19.94 -12.91 35.93
C GLU A 282 19.00 -13.87 35.19
N ARG A 283 19.19 -14.05 33.87
CA ARG A 283 18.38 -14.98 33.08
C ARG A 283 18.63 -16.44 33.46
N LEU A 284 19.87 -16.82 33.77
CA LEU A 284 20.21 -18.18 34.21
C LEU A 284 19.64 -18.49 35.58
N LEU A 285 19.84 -17.60 36.56
CA LEU A 285 19.29 -17.74 37.92
C LEU A 285 17.75 -17.81 37.93
N ALA A 286 17.09 -17.15 36.98
CA ALA A 286 15.63 -17.21 36.86
C ALA A 286 15.10 -18.53 36.30
N GLN A 287 15.92 -19.29 35.56
CA GLN A 287 15.54 -20.57 34.95
C GLN A 287 15.98 -21.78 35.78
N LEU A 288 17.08 -21.63 36.54
CA LEU A 288 17.70 -22.71 37.31
C LEU A 288 17.48 -22.51 38.81
N PRO A 289 16.45 -23.15 39.42
CA PRO A 289 16.23 -23.06 40.85
C PRO A 289 17.40 -23.71 41.60
N GLY A 290 17.89 -23.04 42.65
CA GLY A 290 19.04 -23.52 43.45
C GLY A 290 20.41 -23.08 42.92
N LEU A 291 20.51 -22.54 41.71
CA LEU A 291 21.74 -21.93 41.21
C LEU A 291 21.99 -20.60 41.93
N ARG A 292 23.23 -20.36 42.37
CA ARG A 292 23.69 -19.08 42.93
C ARG A 292 24.83 -18.50 42.13
N SER A 293 24.96 -17.18 42.19
CA SER A 293 26.12 -16.47 41.68
C SER A 293 26.95 -15.89 42.83
N GLN A 294 28.26 -16.16 42.83
CA GLN A 294 29.21 -15.57 43.78
C GLN A 294 30.28 -14.80 43.00
N SER A 295 30.46 -13.51 43.34
CA SER A 295 31.53 -12.69 42.77
C SER A 295 32.83 -12.91 43.54
N LYS A 296 33.92 -13.23 42.82
CA LYS A 296 35.28 -13.32 43.36
C LYS A 296 36.21 -12.46 42.52
N GLY A 297 36.45 -11.22 42.96
CA GLY A 297 37.29 -10.27 42.24
C GLY A 297 36.67 -9.88 40.88
N ARG A 298 37.36 -10.21 39.79
CA ARG A 298 36.90 -9.93 38.41
C ARG A 298 35.99 -11.02 37.84
N ASP A 299 35.93 -12.19 38.49
CA ASP A 299 35.18 -13.33 38.01
C ASP A 299 33.88 -13.51 38.80
N VAL A 300 32.87 -14.03 38.10
CA VAL A 300 31.60 -14.45 38.69
C VAL A 300 31.50 -15.95 38.48
N LEU A 301 31.36 -16.68 39.59
CA LEU A 301 31.20 -18.12 39.63
C LEU A 301 29.74 -18.46 39.90
N LEU A 302 29.25 -19.54 39.30
CA LEU A 302 27.92 -20.08 39.54
C LEU A 302 28.03 -21.53 40.00
N ALA A 303 27.27 -21.89 41.02
CA ALA A 303 27.18 -23.24 41.57
C ALA A 303 25.80 -23.45 42.21
N PHE A 304 25.34 -24.70 42.30
CA PHE A 304 24.10 -25.03 43.00
C PHE A 304 24.32 -25.01 44.51
N ASP A 305 23.30 -24.57 45.26
CA ASP A 305 23.35 -24.45 46.73
C ASP A 305 23.81 -25.75 47.42
N GLU A 306 23.45 -26.91 46.86
CA GLU A 306 23.76 -28.25 47.37
C GLU A 306 25.25 -28.63 47.15
N ASP A 307 25.86 -28.14 46.08
CA ASP A 307 27.22 -28.51 45.65
C ASP A 307 28.32 -27.61 46.23
N ILE A 308 27.96 -26.44 46.77
CA ILE A 308 28.95 -25.46 47.26
C ILE A 308 29.87 -26.10 48.31
N GLY A 309 29.32 -26.93 49.20
CA GLY A 309 30.11 -27.61 50.23
C GLY A 309 31.13 -28.59 49.65
N GLU A 310 30.69 -29.43 48.70
CA GLU A 310 31.57 -30.40 48.04
C GLU A 310 32.65 -29.72 47.18
N ALA A 311 32.28 -28.65 46.46
CA ALA A 311 33.21 -27.86 45.67
C ALA A 311 34.30 -27.20 46.54
N LEU A 312 33.94 -26.70 47.73
CA LEU A 312 34.91 -26.17 48.70
C LEU A 312 35.81 -27.27 49.25
N GLY A 313 35.26 -28.44 49.56
CA GLY A 313 36.05 -29.61 50.01
C GLY A 313 37.12 -30.01 49.00
N LYS A 314 36.73 -30.18 47.73
CA LYS A 314 37.66 -30.51 46.62
C LYS A 314 38.77 -29.48 46.43
N ALA A 315 38.46 -28.19 46.59
CA ALA A 315 39.46 -27.14 46.49
C ALA A 315 40.47 -27.19 47.65
N CYS A 316 40.00 -27.48 48.88
CA CYS A 316 40.90 -27.64 50.02
C CYS A 316 41.81 -28.86 49.89
N GLU A 317 41.32 -29.99 49.38
CA GLU A 317 42.14 -31.20 49.15
C GLU A 317 43.28 -30.95 48.14
N GLN A 318 43.01 -30.20 47.05
CA GLN A 318 44.03 -29.84 46.05
C GLN A 318 45.16 -28.96 46.61
N ASP A 319 44.85 -28.05 47.54
CA ASP A 319 45.86 -27.21 48.18
C ASP A 319 46.74 -28.02 49.15
N CYS A 320 46.22 -29.12 49.73
CA CYS A 320 46.95 -29.99 50.66
C CYS A 320 47.96 -30.91 49.95
N ASP A 321 47.62 -31.42 48.77
CA ASP A 321 48.48 -32.33 48.00
C ASP A 321 49.70 -31.61 47.39
N THR A 322 49.65 -30.28 47.29
CA THR A 322 50.75 -29.48 46.70
C THR A 322 51.89 -29.20 47.70
N GLU A 323 51.65 -29.35 49.01
CA GLU A 323 52.68 -29.17 50.06
C GLU A 323 53.41 -30.47 50.45
N ALA A 324 53.05 -31.63 49.89
CA ALA A 324 53.66 -32.92 50.25
C ALA A 324 54.92 -33.30 49.45
N ASP A 325 55.32 -32.52 48.45
CA ASP A 325 56.46 -32.79 47.56
C ASP A 325 57.68 -31.84 47.77
N LEU A 326 57.87 -31.31 48.99
CA LEU A 326 59.10 -30.58 49.39
C LEU A 326 60.00 -31.40 50.30
#